data_AF-A0A925Z2J0-F1
#
_entry.id   AF-A0A925Z2J0-F1
#
_cell.length_a   1.000
_cell.length_b   1.000
_cell.length_c   1.000
_cell.angle_alpha   90.00
_cell.angle_beta   90.00
_cell.angle_gamma   90.00
#
_symmetry.space_group_name_H-M   'P 1'
#
loop_
_entity.id
_entity.type
_entity.pdbx_description
1 polymer ?
#
loop_
_entity_poly.entity_id
_entity_poly.type
_entity_poly.pdbx_seq_one_letter_code
_entity_poly.pdbx_strand_id
1 'polypeptide(L)'
;MMDKKKSLQRNGFKTNEYIVYPTHGVGRIVAIEDQEIAGHKLELFVITFDKDKMTLRVPTGKSTAAGMRKLADDGIVEKALETLKGRPRVKRTMWSRRAQEYEAKINSGDLIAISEVVRDLYRSDSQPEQSYSERQLYESALDRVVRELSAVQDVDESVAQQRIIEALSKNKHMRRVLIEEETQDEAA
;
A
#
# COMPACT_ATOMS: atom_id res chain seq x y z
N MET A 1 -23.28 -22.26 25.76
CA MET A 1 -24.01 -21.88 24.54
C MET A 1 -23.24 -20.71 23.93
N MET A 2 -22.51 -20.92 22.84
CA MET A 2 -21.77 -19.84 22.15
C MET A 2 -22.67 -19.31 21.04
N ASP A 3 -23.23 -18.12 21.22
CA ASP A 3 -23.96 -17.41 20.18
C ASP A 3 -23.04 -17.18 18.97
N LYS A 4 -23.31 -17.95 17.92
CA LYS A 4 -22.70 -17.78 16.59
C LYS A 4 -23.22 -16.45 16.03
N LYS A 5 -22.52 -15.35 16.34
CA LYS A 5 -22.79 -14.01 15.82
C LYS A 5 -22.75 -14.10 14.28
N LYS A 6 -23.92 -14.16 13.63
CA LYS A 6 -24.05 -14.19 12.17
C LYS A 6 -23.28 -12.99 11.60
N SER A 7 -22.25 -13.24 10.79
CA SER A 7 -21.53 -12.19 10.08
C SER A 7 -22.49 -11.51 9.10
N LEU A 8 -23.00 -10.33 9.45
CA LEU A 8 -23.83 -9.56 8.51
C LEU A 8 -22.97 -9.20 7.29
N GLN A 9 -23.47 -9.57 6.11
CA GLN A 9 -22.96 -9.10 4.83
C GLN A 9 -23.75 -7.86 4.45
N ARG A 10 -23.12 -6.69 4.44
CA ARG A 10 -23.75 -5.47 3.92
C ARG A 10 -22.76 -4.76 3.01
N ASN A 11 -23.22 -4.42 1.81
CA ASN A 11 -22.44 -3.75 0.76
C ASN A 11 -21.11 -4.43 0.42
N GLY A 12 -21.06 -5.78 0.48
CA GLY A 12 -19.88 -6.56 0.12
C GLY A 12 -18.80 -6.67 1.20
N PHE A 13 -18.99 -6.08 2.39
CA PHE A 13 -18.06 -6.15 3.52
C PHE A 13 -18.63 -6.96 4.68
N LYS A 14 -17.78 -7.72 5.37
CA LYS A 14 -18.10 -8.47 6.60
C LYS A 14 -17.51 -7.78 7.82
N THR A 15 -18.14 -7.96 8.98
CA THR A 15 -17.48 -7.75 10.27
C THR A 15 -16.26 -8.67 10.39
N ASN A 16 -15.17 -8.19 11.00
CA ASN A 16 -13.85 -8.83 11.07
C ASN A 16 -13.12 -8.99 9.72
N GLU A 17 -13.54 -8.29 8.66
CA GLU A 17 -12.79 -8.24 7.41
C GLU A 17 -11.74 -7.12 7.45
N TYR A 18 -10.58 -7.38 6.85
CA TYR A 18 -9.55 -6.38 6.61
C TYR A 18 -9.86 -5.58 5.34
N ILE A 19 -9.73 -4.27 5.43
CA ILE A 19 -9.98 -3.33 4.34
C ILE A 19 -8.82 -2.36 4.24
N VAL A 20 -8.66 -1.73 3.08
CA VAL A 20 -7.71 -0.64 2.90
C VAL A 20 -8.48 0.66 2.78
N TYR A 21 -8.07 1.64 3.58
CA TYR A 21 -8.51 3.03 3.51
C TYR A 21 -7.36 3.88 2.97
N PRO A 22 -7.52 4.65 1.87
CA PRO A 22 -6.38 5.23 1.17
C PRO A 22 -5.47 6.12 2.04
N THR A 23 -6.06 6.88 2.98
CA THR A 23 -5.30 7.77 3.87
C THR A 23 -4.66 7.05 5.06
N HIS A 24 -5.20 5.92 5.53
CA HIS A 24 -4.79 5.29 6.80
C HIS A 24 -4.21 3.88 6.62
N GLY A 25 -4.28 3.32 5.41
CA GLY A 25 -3.81 1.99 5.09
C GLY A 25 -4.78 0.90 5.52
N VAL A 26 -4.24 -0.24 5.94
CA VAL A 26 -5.03 -1.41 6.33
C VAL A 26 -5.72 -1.17 7.67
N GLY A 27 -7.03 -1.39 7.70
CA GLY A 27 -7.85 -1.37 8.91
C GLY A 27 -8.76 -2.59 8.97
N ARG A 28 -9.35 -2.85 10.13
CA ARG A 28 -10.27 -3.97 10.36
C ARG A 28 -11.65 -3.46 10.71
N ILE A 29 -12.69 -4.01 10.07
CA ILE A 29 -14.08 -3.70 10.42
C ILE A 29 -14.42 -4.41 11.74
N VAL A 30 -14.63 -3.66 12.81
CA VAL A 30 -15.00 -4.20 14.12
C VAL A 30 -16.49 -4.49 14.20
N ALA A 31 -17.30 -3.54 13.74
CA ALA A 31 -18.76 -3.62 13.82
C ALA A 31 -19.43 -2.78 12.72
N ILE A 32 -20.72 -3.09 12.50
CA ILE A 32 -21.63 -2.26 11.71
C ILE A 32 -22.67 -1.74 12.70
N GLU A 33 -22.74 -0.44 12.89
CA GLU A 33 -23.61 0.23 13.86
C GLU A 33 -24.63 1.10 13.14
N ASP A 34 -25.89 1.05 13.59
CA ASP A 34 -26.93 1.99 13.16
C ASP A 34 -26.94 3.18 14.13
N GLN A 35 -26.65 4.38 13.64
CA GLN A 35 -26.67 5.62 14.42
C GLN A 35 -27.69 6.60 13.84
N GLU A 36 -28.46 7.24 14.72
CA GLU A 36 -29.36 8.31 14.32
C GLU A 36 -28.62 9.65 14.38
N ILE A 37 -28.43 10.29 13.22
CA ILE A 37 -27.76 11.58 13.09
C ILE A 37 -28.75 12.53 12.39
N ALA A 38 -29.07 13.64 13.05
CA ALA A 38 -30.02 14.64 12.57
C ALA A 38 -31.41 14.07 12.18
N GLY A 39 -31.91 13.08 12.95
CA GLY A 39 -33.21 12.44 12.70
C GLY A 39 -33.22 11.41 11.57
N HIS A 40 -32.07 11.12 10.97
CA HIS A 40 -31.91 10.07 9.96
C HIS A 40 -31.11 8.89 10.54
N LYS A 41 -31.64 7.67 10.39
CA LYS A 41 -30.90 6.44 10.71
C LYS A 41 -29.87 6.17 9.63
N LEU A 42 -28.60 6.25 10.01
CA LEU A 42 -27.46 5.97 9.14
C LEU A 42 -26.72 4.75 9.66
N GLU A 43 -26.47 3.81 8.76
CA GLU A 43 -25.64 2.66 9.05
C GLU A 43 -24.16 3.03 8.83
N LEU A 44 -23.30 2.70 9.79
CA LEU A 44 -21.88 3.07 9.84
C LEU A 44 -21.00 1.83 10.00
N PHE A 45 -19.95 1.74 9.20
CA PHE A 45 -18.82 0.84 9.45
C PHE A 45 -17.92 1.41 10.54
N VAL A 46 -17.67 0.65 11.59
CA VAL A 46 -16.68 0.95 12.62
C VAL A 46 -15.38 0.24 12.25
N ILE A 47 -14.37 1.00 11.83
CA ILE A 47 -13.08 0.48 11.36
C ILE A 47 -12.01 0.89 12.37
N THR A 48 -11.23 -0.08 12.84
CA THR A 48 -10.08 0.18 13.71
C THR A 48 -8.78 0.00 12.92
N PHE A 49 -7.85 0.93 13.12
CA PHE A 49 -6.49 0.90 12.59
C PHE A 49 -5.53 0.61 13.74
N ASP A 50 -4.92 -0.58 13.74
CA ASP A 50 -4.07 -1.05 14.85
C ASP A 50 -2.85 -0.15 15.09
N LYS A 51 -2.25 0.37 14.01
CA LYS A 51 -1.03 1.19 14.06
C LYS A 51 -1.28 2.59 14.59
N ASP A 52 -2.34 3.25 14.12
CA ASP A 52 -2.68 4.61 14.52
C ASP A 52 -3.53 4.64 15.82
N LYS A 53 -3.87 3.46 16.37
CA LYS A 53 -4.81 3.29 17.50
C LYS A 53 -6.09 4.12 17.32
N MET A 54 -6.54 4.24 16.07
CA MET A 54 -7.64 5.10 15.69
C MET A 54 -8.84 4.27 15.26
N THR A 55 -10.05 4.76 15.56
CA THR A 55 -11.29 4.17 15.08
C THR A 55 -12.04 5.18 14.22
N LEU A 56 -12.37 4.79 13.00
CA LEU A 56 -13.06 5.62 12.02
C LEU A 56 -14.44 5.06 11.74
N ARG A 57 -15.44 5.94 11.65
CA ARG A 57 -16.83 5.58 11.35
C ARG A 57 -17.19 6.06 9.94
N VAL A 58 -17.44 5.14 9.02
CA VAL A 58 -17.80 5.46 7.61
C VAL A 58 -19.24 5.06 7.34
N PRO A 59 -20.11 5.97 6.85
CA PRO A 59 -21.45 5.59 6.43
C PRO A 59 -21.41 4.55 5.31
N THR A 60 -22.21 3.48 5.40
CA THR A 60 -22.13 2.36 4.45
C THR A 60 -22.44 2.79 3.01
N GLY A 61 -23.33 3.76 2.84
CA GLY A 61 -23.66 4.37 1.54
C GLY A 61 -22.53 5.22 0.91
N LYS A 62 -21.51 5.62 1.69
CA LYS A 62 -20.34 6.36 1.21
C LYS A 62 -19.06 5.54 1.21
N SER A 63 -19.11 4.25 1.52
CA SER A 63 -17.91 3.37 1.58
C SER A 63 -17.08 3.40 0.29
N THR A 64 -17.71 3.18 -0.87
CA THR A 64 -17.03 3.24 -2.18
C THR A 64 -16.55 4.66 -2.51
N ALA A 65 -17.34 5.68 -2.22
CA ALA A 65 -16.99 7.08 -2.47
C ALA A 65 -15.83 7.57 -1.57
N ALA A 66 -15.69 7.01 -0.37
CA ALA A 66 -14.58 7.25 0.54
C ALA A 66 -13.30 6.49 0.15
N GLY A 67 -13.35 5.68 -0.93
CA GLY A 67 -12.21 4.90 -1.39
C GLY A 67 -11.94 3.64 -0.57
N MET A 68 -12.90 3.17 0.23
CA MET A 68 -12.74 1.87 0.91
C MET A 68 -12.65 0.75 -0.12
N ARG A 69 -11.61 -0.07 0.00
CA ARG A 69 -11.43 -1.27 -0.82
C ARG A 69 -11.12 -2.48 0.04
N LYS A 70 -11.33 -3.66 -0.55
CA LYS A 70 -10.84 -4.91 0.04
C LYS A 70 -9.31 -4.96 -0.05
N LEU A 71 -8.71 -5.81 0.79
CA LEU A 71 -7.31 -6.18 0.63
C LEU A 71 -7.04 -6.70 -0.78
N ALA A 72 -5.81 -6.49 -1.25
CA ALA A 72 -5.33 -7.10 -2.48
C ALA A 72 -5.34 -8.63 -2.37
N ASP A 73 -5.72 -9.31 -3.46
CA ASP A 73 -5.54 -10.75 -3.57
C ASP A 73 -4.05 -11.10 -3.75
N ASP A 74 -3.69 -12.36 -3.47
CA ASP A 74 -2.33 -12.88 -3.64
C ASP A 74 -1.75 -12.60 -5.04
N GLY A 75 -2.57 -12.66 -6.09
CA GLY A 75 -2.15 -12.36 -7.45
C GLY A 75 -1.80 -10.89 -7.69
N ILE A 76 -2.43 -9.95 -6.97
CA ILE A 76 -2.07 -8.52 -7.01
C ILE A 76 -0.78 -8.29 -6.22
N VAL A 77 -0.61 -8.98 -5.10
CA VAL A 77 0.63 -8.96 -4.31
C VAL A 77 1.81 -9.46 -5.13
N GLU A 78 1.65 -10.56 -5.87
CA GLU A 78 2.70 -11.09 -6.73
C GLU A 78 3.08 -10.08 -7.82
N LYS A 79 2.09 -9.48 -8.50
CA LYS A 79 2.32 -8.39 -9.48
C LYS A 79 3.02 -7.17 -8.86
N ALA A 80 2.70 -6.83 -7.62
CA ALA A 80 3.36 -5.75 -6.90
C ALA A 80 4.84 -6.08 -6.64
N LEU A 81 5.13 -7.31 -6.21
CA LEU A 81 6.50 -7.82 -6.04
C LEU A 81 7.27 -7.88 -7.37
N GLU A 82 6.63 -8.25 -8.47
CA GLU A 82 7.21 -8.17 -9.82
C GLU A 82 7.49 -6.72 -10.23
N THR A 83 6.57 -5.81 -9.94
CA THR A 83 6.72 -4.38 -10.22
C THR A 83 7.96 -3.82 -9.52
N LEU A 84 8.20 -4.22 -8.26
CA LEU A 84 9.39 -3.82 -7.48
C LEU A 84 10.71 -4.35 -8.09
N LYS A 85 10.69 -5.52 -8.73
CA LYS A 85 11.84 -6.09 -9.44
C LYS A 85 12.15 -5.37 -10.77
N GLY A 86 11.17 -4.67 -11.36
CA GLY A 86 11.30 -3.99 -12.64
C GLY A 86 12.24 -2.78 -12.63
N ARG A 87 12.56 -2.23 -13.82
CA ARG A 87 13.41 -1.03 -13.96
C ARG A 87 12.69 0.22 -13.42
N PRO A 88 13.31 1.01 -12.51
CA PRO A 88 12.77 2.29 -12.07
C PRO A 88 12.52 3.24 -13.25
N ARG A 89 11.35 3.87 -13.29
CA ARG A 89 10.96 4.79 -14.38
C ARG A 89 10.89 6.23 -13.86
N VAL A 90 12.04 6.76 -13.47
CA VAL A 90 12.14 8.12 -12.93
C VAL A 90 12.04 9.15 -14.06
N LYS A 91 10.99 9.98 -14.04
CA LYS A 91 10.82 11.10 -14.99
C LYS A 91 11.83 12.21 -14.69
N ARG A 92 12.33 12.89 -15.74
CA ARG A 92 13.25 14.05 -15.65
C ARG A 92 12.56 15.37 -15.26
N THR A 93 11.41 15.32 -14.59
CA THR A 93 10.65 16.51 -14.15
C THR A 93 11.14 17.03 -12.80
N MET A 94 10.82 18.29 -12.50
CA MET A 94 11.09 18.91 -11.19
C MET A 94 10.53 18.06 -10.05
N TRP A 95 11.32 17.89 -8.97
CA TRP A 95 10.97 17.05 -7.82
C TRP A 95 9.60 17.37 -7.23
N SER A 96 9.26 18.65 -7.07
CA SER A 96 7.96 19.08 -6.54
C SER A 96 6.77 18.45 -7.29
N ARG A 97 6.82 18.38 -8.62
CA ARG A 97 5.78 17.76 -9.43
C ARG A 97 5.76 16.23 -9.29
N ARG A 98 6.94 15.62 -9.15
CA ARG A 98 7.05 14.17 -8.89
C ARG A 98 6.53 13.79 -7.50
N ALA A 99 6.86 14.57 -6.48
CA ALA A 99 6.40 14.35 -5.12
C ALA A 99 4.86 14.38 -5.04
N GLN A 100 4.21 15.33 -5.72
CA GLN A 100 2.75 15.37 -5.81
C GLN A 100 2.17 14.14 -6.54
N GLU A 101 2.78 13.71 -7.66
CA GLU A 101 2.36 12.50 -8.37
C GLU A 101 2.50 11.25 -7.50
N TYR A 102 3.60 11.13 -6.75
CA TYR A 102 3.86 10.01 -5.85
C TYR A 102 2.96 10.03 -4.61
N GLU A 103 2.73 11.20 -4.02
CA GLU A 103 1.76 11.35 -2.93
C GLU A 103 0.34 10.99 -3.39
N ALA A 104 -0.05 11.38 -4.59
CA ALA A 104 -1.33 10.97 -5.18
C ALA A 104 -1.41 9.44 -5.40
N LYS A 105 -0.31 8.80 -5.80
CA LYS A 105 -0.22 7.32 -5.89
C LYS A 105 -0.27 6.64 -4.53
N ILE A 106 0.31 7.24 -3.49
CA ILE A 106 0.23 6.72 -2.12
C ILE A 106 -1.20 6.84 -1.59
N ASN A 107 -1.84 7.99 -1.83
CA ASN A 107 -3.20 8.29 -1.42
C ASN A 107 -4.28 7.66 -2.30
N SER A 108 -3.94 7.06 -3.45
CA SER A 108 -4.90 6.28 -4.23
C SER A 108 -5.22 4.94 -3.55
N GLY A 109 -4.30 4.47 -2.70
CA GLY A 109 -4.40 3.18 -2.05
C GLY A 109 -4.19 2.00 -2.98
N ASP A 110 -3.74 2.17 -4.23
CA ASP A 110 -3.46 1.04 -5.14
C ASP A 110 -2.07 0.44 -4.85
N LEU A 111 -2.03 -0.85 -4.47
CA LEU A 111 -0.81 -1.55 -4.11
C LEU A 111 0.26 -1.51 -5.22
N ILE A 112 -0.14 -1.61 -6.48
CA ILE A 112 0.80 -1.57 -7.61
C ILE A 112 1.38 -0.17 -7.75
N ALA A 113 0.53 0.86 -7.70
CA ALA A 113 0.97 2.24 -7.80
C ALA A 113 1.92 2.64 -6.66
N ILE A 114 1.63 2.21 -5.42
CA ILE A 114 2.51 2.44 -4.26
C ILE A 114 3.85 1.71 -4.47
N SER A 115 3.81 0.46 -4.96
CA SER A 115 5.01 -0.32 -5.25
C SER A 115 5.90 0.32 -6.32
N GLU A 116 5.32 0.99 -7.31
CA GLU A 116 6.10 1.80 -8.26
C GLU A 116 6.84 2.96 -7.57
N VAL A 117 6.20 3.64 -6.61
CA VAL A 117 6.82 4.73 -5.84
C VAL A 117 7.99 4.18 -5.01
N VAL A 118 7.80 3.06 -4.33
CA VAL A 118 8.86 2.39 -3.55
C VAL A 118 10.04 2.04 -4.45
N ARG A 119 9.79 1.43 -5.62
CA ARG A 119 10.82 1.10 -6.62
C ARG A 119 11.55 2.34 -7.13
N ASP A 120 10.81 3.39 -7.47
CA ASP A 120 11.37 4.59 -8.10
C ASP A 120 12.19 5.43 -7.11
N LEU A 121 11.79 5.46 -5.83
CA LEU A 121 12.51 6.16 -4.77
C LEU A 121 13.65 5.33 -4.17
N TYR A 122 13.61 3.99 -4.26
CA TYR A 122 14.65 3.13 -3.69
C TYR A 122 16.04 3.46 -4.27
N ARG A 123 16.98 3.84 -3.40
CA ARG A 123 18.39 4.07 -3.72
C ARG A 123 19.26 3.16 -2.88
N SER A 124 20.36 2.70 -3.46
CA SER A 124 21.39 1.91 -2.75
C SER A 124 22.34 2.81 -1.97
N ASP A 125 23.01 2.27 -0.95
CA ASP A 125 24.05 2.96 -0.17
C ASP A 125 25.24 3.48 -1.00
N SER A 126 25.36 3.01 -2.25
CA SER A 126 26.38 3.47 -3.21
C SER A 126 25.97 4.75 -3.96
N GLN A 127 24.74 5.22 -3.81
CA GLN A 127 24.22 6.43 -4.44
C GLN A 127 24.21 7.61 -3.46
N PRO A 128 24.22 8.86 -3.95
CA PRO A 128 24.12 10.03 -3.10
C PRO A 128 22.89 9.95 -2.19
N GLU A 129 23.07 10.42 -0.95
CA GLU A 129 22.04 10.44 0.07
C GLU A 129 20.76 11.11 -0.44
N GLN A 130 19.61 10.49 -0.17
CA GLN A 130 18.31 11.02 -0.55
C GLN A 130 18.03 12.33 0.18
N SER A 131 17.29 13.24 -0.46
CA SER A 131 16.73 14.38 0.25
C SER A 131 15.83 13.89 1.39
N TYR A 132 15.79 14.62 2.51
CA TYR A 132 14.87 14.33 3.62
C TYR A 132 13.42 14.12 3.14
N SER A 133 12.97 14.95 2.18
CA SER A 133 11.63 14.83 1.59
C SER A 133 11.44 13.57 0.74
N GLU A 134 12.48 13.10 0.03
CA GLU A 134 12.45 11.84 -0.73
C GLU A 134 12.37 10.65 0.23
N ARG A 135 13.17 10.68 1.30
CA ARG A 135 13.20 9.63 2.33
C ARG A 135 11.87 9.49 3.04
N GLN A 136 11.26 10.61 3.46
CA GLN A 136 9.96 10.59 4.12
C GLN A 136 8.87 9.97 3.23
N LEU A 137 8.89 10.27 1.93
CA LEU A 137 7.93 9.73 0.98
C LEU A 137 8.16 8.23 0.73
N TYR A 138 9.43 7.81 0.65
CA TYR A 138 9.81 6.40 0.55
C TYR A 138 9.38 5.59 1.78
N GLU A 139 9.64 6.10 2.99
CA GLU A 139 9.25 5.44 4.24
C GLU A 139 7.72 5.31 4.34
N SER A 140 6.98 6.36 3.96
CA SER A 140 5.51 6.32 3.89
C SER A 140 5.00 5.27 2.90
N ALA A 141 5.55 5.24 1.68
CA ALA A 141 5.16 4.26 0.67
C ALA A 141 5.51 2.82 1.11
N LEU A 142 6.72 2.61 1.65
CA LEU A 142 7.18 1.31 2.13
C LEU A 142 6.28 0.77 3.24
N ASP A 143 5.96 1.61 4.22
CA ASP A 143 5.07 1.25 5.32
C ASP A 143 3.69 0.81 4.81
N ARG A 144 3.14 1.45 3.77
CA ARG A 144 1.86 1.01 3.17
C ARG A 144 1.94 -0.35 2.49
N VAL A 145 2.99 -0.60 1.71
CA VAL A 145 3.18 -1.91 1.04
C VAL A 145 3.42 -3.01 2.07
N VAL A 146 4.23 -2.75 3.10
CA VAL A 146 4.52 -3.70 4.17
C VAL A 146 3.25 -4.11 4.90
N ARG A 147 2.42 -3.14 5.29
CA ARG A 147 1.15 -3.41 6.00
C ARG A 147 0.20 -4.26 5.16
N GLU A 148 0.07 -3.95 3.87
CA GLU A 148 -0.80 -4.71 2.99
C GLU A 148 -0.28 -6.12 2.74
N LEU A 149 1.03 -6.26 2.52
CA LEU A 149 1.66 -7.58 2.36
C LEU A 149 1.52 -8.43 3.62
N SER A 150 1.73 -7.83 4.80
CA SER A 150 1.57 -8.47 6.10
C SER A 150 0.14 -8.95 6.32
N ALA A 151 -0.85 -8.10 6.01
CA ALA A 151 -2.27 -8.44 6.19
C ALA A 151 -2.78 -9.50 5.19
N VAL A 152 -2.23 -9.54 3.98
CA VAL A 152 -2.60 -10.54 2.96
C VAL A 152 -1.95 -11.89 3.22
N GLN A 153 -0.65 -11.91 3.53
CA GLN A 153 0.11 -13.14 3.70
C GLN A 153 0.14 -13.67 5.14
N ASP A 154 -0.49 -12.97 6.08
CA ASP A 154 -0.48 -13.28 7.53
C ASP A 154 0.95 -13.47 8.07
N VAL A 155 1.84 -12.53 7.71
CA VAL A 155 3.25 -12.51 8.14
C VAL A 155 3.55 -11.25 8.93
N ASP A 156 4.55 -11.33 9.81
CA ASP A 156 5.06 -10.17 10.54
C ASP A 156 5.53 -9.03 9.61
N GLU A 157 5.32 -7.77 10.04
CA GLU A 157 5.75 -6.57 9.29
C GLU A 157 7.26 -6.62 8.96
N SER A 158 8.07 -7.15 9.87
CA SER A 158 9.52 -7.31 9.67
C SER A 158 9.87 -8.27 8.54
N VAL A 159 9.15 -9.40 8.44
CA VAL A 159 9.33 -10.41 7.38
C VAL A 159 8.82 -9.88 6.05
N ALA A 160 7.67 -9.20 6.04
CA ALA A 160 7.14 -8.53 4.86
C ALA A 160 8.13 -7.47 4.33
N GLN A 161 8.71 -6.67 5.22
CA GLN A 161 9.73 -5.67 4.85
C GLN A 161 10.97 -6.32 4.26
N GLN A 162 11.47 -7.40 4.85
CA GLN A 162 12.62 -8.14 4.30
C GLN A 162 12.34 -8.67 2.89
N ARG A 163 11.15 -9.23 2.64
CA ARG A 163 10.75 -9.70 1.29
C ARG A 163 10.74 -8.57 0.26
N ILE A 164 10.25 -7.38 0.64
CA ILE A 164 10.24 -6.20 -0.23
C ILE A 164 11.67 -5.75 -0.52
N ILE A 165 12.54 -5.68 0.50
CA ILE A 165 13.96 -5.34 0.33
C ILE A 165 14.68 -6.39 -0.53
N GLU A 166 14.37 -7.67 -0.38
CA GLU A 166 14.93 -8.73 -1.20
C GLU A 166 14.51 -8.58 -2.68
N ALA A 167 13.22 -8.29 -2.94
CA ALA A 167 12.72 -8.02 -4.29
C ALA A 167 13.40 -6.80 -4.93
N LEU A 168 13.63 -5.74 -4.15
CA LEU A 168 14.35 -4.54 -4.58
C LEU A 168 15.85 -4.79 -4.78
N SER A 169 16.47 -5.66 -3.98
CA SER A 169 17.90 -5.97 -4.11
C SER A 169 18.20 -6.93 -5.26
N LYS A 170 17.28 -7.81 -5.66
CA LYS A 170 17.41 -8.63 -6.88
C LYS A 170 17.47 -7.78 -8.16
N ASN A 171 16.86 -6.60 -8.14
CA ASN A 171 17.02 -5.57 -9.18
C ASN A 171 18.51 -5.17 -9.37
N LYS A 172 19.34 -5.23 -8.33
CA LYS A 172 20.78 -4.94 -8.37
C LYS A 172 21.53 -5.82 -9.38
N HIS A 173 21.19 -7.10 -9.45
CA HIS A 173 21.87 -8.03 -10.36
C HIS A 173 21.47 -7.74 -11.80
N MET A 174 20.18 -7.51 -12.04
CA MET A 174 19.68 -7.15 -13.37
C MET A 174 20.19 -5.78 -13.85
N ARG A 175 20.30 -4.78 -12.96
CA ARG A 175 20.88 -3.47 -13.28
C ARG A 175 22.36 -3.53 -13.63
N ARG A 176 23.17 -4.35 -12.95
CA ARG A 176 24.59 -4.49 -13.28
C ARG A 176 24.77 -5.19 -14.63
N VAL A 177 24.03 -6.27 -14.87
CA VAL A 177 24.08 -7.03 -16.13
C VAL A 177 23.64 -6.17 -17.33
N LEU A 178 22.56 -5.40 -17.22
CA LEU A 178 22.08 -4.56 -18.33
C LEU A 178 23.04 -3.41 -18.68
N ILE A 179 23.74 -2.84 -17.70
CA ILE A 179 24.75 -1.80 -17.96
C ILE A 179 25.98 -2.43 -18.64
N GLU A 180 26.36 -3.65 -18.26
CA GLU A 180 27.45 -4.40 -18.89
C GLU A 180 27.12 -4.84 -20.33
N GLU A 181 25.86 -5.16 -20.63
CA GLU A 181 25.40 -5.47 -22.01
C GLU A 181 25.30 -4.22 -22.89
N GLU A 182 24.71 -3.11 -22.41
CA GLU A 182 24.63 -1.84 -23.18
C GLU A 182 26.03 -1.27 -23.51
N THR A 183 27.02 -1.49 -22.64
CA THR A 183 28.41 -1.03 -22.89
C THR A 183 29.21 -1.93 -23.84
N GLN A 184 28.79 -3.18 -24.05
CA GLN A 184 29.41 -4.07 -25.03
C GLN A 184 28.88 -3.84 -26.45
N ASP A 185 27.60 -3.51 -26.61
CA ASP A 185 26.99 -3.19 -27.92
C ASP A 185 27.42 -1.81 -28.46
N GLU A 186 27.80 -0.86 -27.60
CA GLU A 186 28.36 0.44 -28.04
C GLU A 186 29.85 0.37 -28.42
N ALA A 187 30.55 -0.71 -28.07
CA ALA A 187 31.99 -0.89 -28.27
C ALA A 187 32.34 -1.88 -29.40
N ALA A 188 31.34 -2.46 -30.09
CA ALA A 188 31.47 -3.39 -31.21
C ALA A 188 31.03 -2.75 -32.54
#